data_AF-A0A173VA29-F1
#
_entry.id   AF-A0A173VA29-F1
#
_cell.length_a   1.000
_cell.length_b   1.000
_cell.length_c   1.000
_cell.angle_alpha   90.00
_cell.angle_beta   90.00
_cell.angle_gamma   90.00
#
_symmetry.space_group_name_H-M   'P 1'
#
loop_
_entity.id
_entity.type
_entity.pdbx_description
1 polymer ?
#
loop_
_entity_poly.entity_id
_entity_poly.type
_entity_poly.pdbx_seq_one_letter_code
_entity_poly.pdbx_strand_id
1 'polypeptide(L)' 'MAKKAKGNRVQVILECTEHKESGMPGMSRYITTKNRKNTTQRLELMKYNPVLKKMTLHKEIK' A
#
# COMPACT_ATOMS: atom_id res chain seq x y z
N MET A 1 17.71 -1.00 22.15
CA MET A 1 17.26 0.00 21.15
C MET A 1 15.86 0.46 21.53
N ALA A 2 15.68 1.74 21.89
CA ALA A 2 14.40 2.26 22.36
C ALA A 2 13.33 2.16 21.26
N LYS A 3 12.21 1.48 21.54
CA LYS A 3 11.02 1.52 20.67
C LYS A 3 10.50 2.96 20.68
N LYS A 4 10.87 3.73 19.64
CA LYS A 4 10.27 5.04 19.38
C LYS A 4 8.76 4.83 19.33
N ALA A 5 8.03 5.40 20.28
CA ALA A 5 6.58 5.27 20.35
C ALA A 5 6.02 5.67 18.98
N LYS A 6 5.46 4.70 18.25
CA LYS A 6 4.78 4.96 16.99
C LYS A 6 3.58 5.83 17.38
N GLY A 7 3.71 7.15 17.22
CA GLY A 7 2.63 8.09 17.48
C GLY A 7 1.49 7.89 16.48
N ASN A 8 0.93 8.96 15.92
CA ASN A 8 -0.19 8.85 14.98
C ASN A 8 0.17 8.23 13.61
N ARG A 9 1.44 7.84 13.39
CA ARG A 9 1.90 7.18 12.17
C ARG A 9 1.71 5.66 12.28
N VAL A 10 0.83 5.14 11.45
CA VAL A 10 0.49 3.71 11.35
C VAL A 10 1.10 3.15 10.08
N GLN A 11 1.63 1.93 10.14
CA GLN A 11 2.05 1.21 8.93
C GLN A 11 0.82 0.66 8.23
N VAL A 12 0.72 0.93 6.94
CA VAL A 12 -0.36 0.47 6.06
C VAL A 12 0.23 -0.28 4.88
N ILE A 13 -0.57 -1.20 4.36
CA ILE A 13 -0.20 -2.01 3.20
C ILE A 13 -1.07 -1.58 2.02
N LEU A 14 -0.42 -1.18 0.93
CA LEU A 14 -1.06 -0.90 -0.35
C LEU A 14 -0.92 -2.12 -1.25
N GLU A 15 -2.03 -2.58 -1.82
CA GLU A 15 -2.10 -3.75 -2.68
C GLU A 15 -2.66 -3.37 -4.04
N CYS A 16 -2.08 -3.90 -5.12
CA CYS A 16 -2.53 -3.65 -6.49
C CYS A 16 -3.93 -4.23 -6.71
N THR A 17 -4.87 -3.41 -7.19
CA THR A 17 -6.24 -3.86 -7.49
C THR A 17 -6.32 -4.62 -8.81
N GLU A 18 -5.60 -4.15 -9.83
CA GLU A 18 -5.59 -4.72 -11.18
C GLU A 18 -4.93 -6.12 -11.24
N HIS A 19 -4.23 -6.52 -10.19
CA HIS A 19 -3.46 -7.75 -10.21
C HIS A 19 -4.34 -9.00 -10.09
N LYS A 20 -5.46 -8.90 -9.34
CA LYS A 20 -6.41 -10.02 -9.17
C LYS A 20 -7.06 -10.43 -10.49
N GLU A 21 -7.24 -9.49 -11.40
CA GLU A 21 -7.90 -9.71 -12.69
C GLU A 21 -6.91 -10.17 -13.78
N SER A 22 -5.60 -9.94 -13.58
CA SER A 22 -4.58 -10.27 -14.58
C SER A 22 -4.24 -11.76 -14.71
N GLY A 23 -4.69 -12.62 -13.80
CA GLY A 23 -4.38 -14.06 -13.81
C GLY A 23 -2.89 -14.40 -13.62
N MET A 24 -2.05 -13.41 -13.30
CA MET A 24 -0.61 -13.58 -13.09
C MET A 24 -0.32 -14.05 -11.66
N PRO A 25 0.65 -14.96 -11.45
CA PRO A 25 1.05 -15.36 -10.12
C PRO A 25 1.80 -14.23 -9.42
N GLY A 26 1.40 -13.93 -8.19
CA GLY A 26 2.03 -12.93 -7.34
C GLY A 26 1.04 -11.87 -6.88
N MET A 27 1.52 -10.92 -6.06
CA MET A 27 0.75 -9.74 -5.69
C MET A 27 1.68 -8.59 -5.33
N SER A 28 1.57 -7.49 -6.08
CA SER A 28 2.34 -6.27 -5.79
C SER A 28 1.81 -5.62 -4.51
N ARG A 29 2.66 -5.59 -3.48
CA ARG A 29 2.37 -4.99 -2.17
C ARG A 29 3.44 -3.99 -1.77
N TYR A 30 3.01 -2.84 -1.28
CA TYR A 30 3.87 -1.80 -0.74
C TYR A 30 3.57 -1.55 0.73
N ILE A 31 4.61 -1.52 1.55
CA ILE A 31 4.51 -1.13 2.95
C ILE A 31 4.84 0.36 3.02
N THR A 32 3.92 1.16 3.53
CA THR A 32 4.13 2.59 3.77
C THR A 32 3.62 2.96 5.15
N THR A 33 3.86 4.20 5.57
CA THR A 33 3.30 4.73 6.81
C THR A 33 2.35 5.87 6.48
N LYS A 34 1.15 5.87 7.06
CA LYS A 34 0.22 7.00 6.99
C LYS A 34 0.01 7.61 8.36
N ASN A 35 -0.28 8.91 8.40
CA ASN A 35 -0.69 9.59 9.62
C ASN A 35 -2.21 9.53 9.74
N ARG A 36 -2.72 8.77 10.71
CA ARG A 36 -4.16 8.54 10.89
C ARG A 36 -4.95 9.82 11.20
N LYS A 37 -4.31 10.87 11.73
CA LYS A 37 -4.97 12.16 11.99
C LYS A 37 -5.15 13.00 10.73
N ASN A 38 -4.15 13.01 9.85
CA ASN A 38 -4.18 13.84 8.64
C ASN A 38 -4.93 13.15 7.49
N THR A 39 -4.82 11.82 7.41
CA THR A 39 -5.43 11.02 6.35
C THR A 39 -6.21 9.87 6.98
N THR A 40 -7.49 10.13 7.23
CA THR A 40 -8.42 9.18 7.84
C THR A 40 -8.96 8.17 6.84
N GLN A 41 -9.07 8.55 5.56
CA GLN A 41 -9.56 7.71 4.48
C GLN A 41 -8.51 6.65 4.07
N ARG A 42 -8.95 5.66 3.27
CA ARG A 42 -8.07 4.67 2.66
C ARG A 42 -7.20 5.33 1.61
N LEU A 43 -5.90 5.03 1.62
CA LEU A 43 -4.98 5.53 0.61
C LEU A 43 -5.15 4.77 -0.71
N GLU A 44 -5.24 5.52 -1.79
CA GLU A 44 -5.17 5.01 -3.16
C GLU A 44 -4.03 5.75 -3.86
N LEU A 45 -3.01 5.01 -4.31
CA LEU A 45 -1.84 5.59 -4.96
C LEU A 45 -1.49 4.80 -6.21
N MET A 46 -1.14 5.51 -7.27
CA MET A 46 -0.51 4.90 -8.43
C MET A 46 0.93 4.53 -8.06
N LYS A 47 1.22 3.23 -8.12
CA LYS A 47 2.56 2.69 -7.89
C LYS A 47 2.91 1.75 -9.02
N TYR A 48 4.21 1.64 -9.27
CA TYR A 48 4.71 0.73 -10.28
C TYR A 48 4.42 -0.70 -9.83
N ASN A 49 3.87 -1.53 -10.70
CA ASN A 49 3.72 -2.95 -10.43
C ASN A 49 4.86 -3.69 -11.15
N PRO A 50 5.80 -4.33 -10.42
CA PRO A 50 6.92 -5.02 -11.04
C PRO A 50 6.50 -6.26 -11.83
N VAL A 51 5.35 -6.86 -11.51
CA VAL A 51 4.83 -8.06 -12.21
C VAL A 51 4.22 -7.68 -13.56
N LEU A 52 3.40 -6.62 -13.59
CA LEU A 52 2.76 -6.13 -14.81
C LEU A 52 3.64 -5.14 -15.59
N LYS A 53 4.77 -4.74 -15.01
CA LYS A 53 5.74 -3.75 -15.54
C LYS A 53 5.11 -2.40 -15.93
N LYS A 54 4.01 -2.00 -15.29
CA LYS A 54 3.29 -0.75 -15.53
C LYS A 54 2.86 -0.09 -14.22
N MET A 55 2.54 1.20 -14.27
CA MET A 55 1.89 1.88 -13.14
C MET A 55 0.46 1.36 -13.00
N THR A 56 0.09 0.94 -11.79
CA THR A 56 -1.25 0.46 -11.47
C THR A 56 -1.76 1.10 -10.19
N LEU A 57 -3.08 1.08 -10.02
CA LEU A 57 -3.71 1.56 -8.80
C LEU A 57 -3.46 0.58 -7.66
N HIS A 58 -2.90 1.07 -6.55
CA HIS A 58 -2.74 0.32 -5.32
C HIS A 58 -3.62 0.93 -4.22
N LYS A 59 -4.43 0.09 -3.57
CA LYS A 59 -5.35 0.49 -2.52
C LYS A 59 -4.92 -0.06 -1.16
N GLU A 60 -5.18 0.71 -0.12
CA GLU A 60 -4.94 0.31 1.26
C GLU A 60 -5.86 -0.85 1.69
N ILE A 61 -5.27 -1.89 2.27
CA ILE A 61 -5.99 -3.06 2.79
C ILE A 61 -6.07 -3.10 4.30
N LYS A 62 -5.00 -2.66 4.98
CA LYS A 62 -4.82 -2.81 6.42
C LYS A 62 -4.32 -1.53 7.04
#